data_AF-A0A1Z9Q812-F1
#
_entry.id   AF-A0A1Z9Q812-F1
#
_cell.length_a   1.000
_cell.length_b   1.000
_cell.length_c   1.000
_cell.angle_alpha   90.00
_cell.angle_beta   90.00
_cell.angle_gamma   90.00
#
_symmetry.space_group_name_H-M   'P 1'
#
loop_
_entity.id
_entity.type
_entity.pdbx_description
1 polymer ?
#
loop_
_entity_poly.entity_id
_entity_poly.type
_entity_poly.pdbx_seq_one_letter_code
_entity_poly.pdbx_strand_id
1 'polypeptide(L)'
;MIHDQGSQSELESENGVRGRVFLFCFIFVFGASVVGTWFFGLDVVRNVKAQAVRSDTALRTVGYAILVATSEAEAFPLDVSEIVDREFPAAIPGPLAEADPDPEAGWPATLEAAMAGMEPVPLSDALELVLVSWPPEPDLPPVLSVGGRPSGMIDARSTLDIVNGWLRNAGVRLAN
;
A
#
# COMPACT_ATOMS: atom_id res chain seq x y z
N MET A 1 57.07 -28.13 -52.79
CA MET A 1 56.22 -28.24 -51.60
C MET A 1 56.78 -27.31 -50.53
N ILE A 2 56.48 -26.02 -50.63
CA ILE A 2 56.80 -25.03 -49.59
C ILE A 2 55.52 -24.24 -49.32
N HIS A 3 55.17 -24.19 -48.04
CA HIS A 3 54.23 -23.30 -47.35
C HIS A 3 52.77 -23.24 -47.79
N ASP A 4 51.92 -23.96 -47.03
CA ASP A 4 50.55 -23.54 -46.70
C ASP A 4 50.26 -23.63 -45.18
N GLN A 5 51.31 -23.67 -44.34
CA GLN A 5 51.16 -23.70 -42.88
C GLN A 5 50.94 -22.30 -42.26
N GLY A 6 51.32 -21.21 -42.97
CA GLY A 6 51.15 -19.85 -42.47
C GLY A 6 49.68 -19.41 -42.49
N SER A 7 49.00 -19.65 -43.62
CA SER A 7 47.60 -19.27 -43.86
C SER A 7 46.63 -19.94 -42.89
N GLN A 8 46.82 -21.23 -42.58
CA GLN A 8 45.97 -21.94 -41.61
C GLN A 8 46.14 -21.43 -40.17
N SER A 9 47.37 -21.10 -39.74
CA SER A 9 47.62 -20.60 -38.38
C SER A 9 47.10 -19.17 -38.15
N GLU A 10 47.16 -18.32 -39.18
CA GLU A 10 46.63 -16.96 -39.13
C GLU A 10 45.08 -16.98 -39.11
N LEU A 11 44.45 -17.86 -39.89
CA LEU A 11 42.99 -18.03 -39.88
C LEU A 11 42.47 -18.64 -38.57
N GLU A 12 43.17 -19.62 -37.98
CA GLU A 12 42.84 -20.16 -36.64
C GLU A 12 43.02 -19.12 -35.52
N SER A 13 44.08 -18.30 -35.60
CA SER A 13 44.33 -17.20 -34.67
C SER A 13 43.28 -16.10 -34.79
N GLU A 14 42.95 -15.67 -36.00
CA GLU A 14 41.93 -14.65 -36.28
C GLU A 14 40.53 -15.11 -35.83
N ASN A 15 40.19 -16.37 -36.06
CA ASN A 15 38.95 -16.98 -35.59
C ASN A 15 38.92 -17.14 -34.06
N GLY A 16 40.05 -17.48 -33.44
CA GLY A 16 40.19 -17.55 -31.97
C GLY A 16 40.05 -16.19 -31.28
N VAL A 17 40.60 -15.13 -31.87
CA VAL A 17 40.47 -13.75 -31.38
C VAL A 17 39.03 -13.25 -31.55
N ARG A 18 38.41 -13.46 -32.72
CA ARG A 18 37.00 -13.11 -32.96
C ARG A 18 36.05 -13.86 -32.01
N GLY A 19 36.29 -15.15 -31.77
CA GLY A 19 35.53 -15.96 -30.82
C GLY A 19 35.66 -15.47 -29.38
N ARG A 20 36.87 -15.10 -28.94
CA ARG A 20 37.09 -14.49 -27.62
C ARG A 20 36.39 -13.14 -27.47
N VAL A 21 36.51 -12.26 -28.47
CA VAL A 21 35.85 -10.95 -28.45
C VAL A 21 34.32 -11.12 -28.40
N PHE A 22 33.76 -12.02 -29.20
CA PHE A 22 32.34 -12.33 -29.16
C PHE A 22 31.90 -12.86 -27.78
N LEU A 23 32.66 -13.78 -27.19
CA LEU A 23 32.38 -14.32 -25.86
C LEU A 23 32.40 -13.21 -24.79
N PHE A 24 33.38 -12.31 -24.82
CA PHE A 24 33.44 -11.18 -23.90
C PHE A 24 32.26 -10.22 -24.08
N CYS A 25 31.89 -9.90 -25.33
CA CYS A 25 30.70 -9.10 -25.61
C CYS A 25 29.42 -9.78 -25.10
N PHE A 26 29.27 -11.08 -25.31
CA PHE A 26 28.12 -11.85 -24.83
C PHE A 26 28.04 -11.87 -23.30
N ILE A 27 29.14 -12.15 -22.61
CA ILE A 27 29.22 -12.12 -21.14
C ILE A 27 28.90 -10.72 -20.62
N PHE A 28 29.40 -9.67 -21.27
CA PHE A 28 29.13 -8.30 -20.87
C PHE A 28 27.66 -7.93 -21.02
N VAL A 29 27.04 -8.25 -22.16
CA VAL A 29 25.60 -8.01 -22.38
C VAL A 29 24.77 -8.81 -21.40
N PHE A 30 25.06 -10.10 -21.24
CA PHE A 30 24.33 -10.97 -20.31
C PHE A 30 24.46 -10.49 -18.86
N GLY A 31 25.68 -10.16 -18.42
CA GLY A 31 25.96 -9.60 -17.10
C GLY A 31 25.21 -8.28 -16.87
N ALA A 32 25.24 -7.37 -17.84
CA ALA A 32 24.51 -6.11 -17.77
C ALA A 32 22.99 -6.32 -17.71
N SER A 33 22.43 -7.27 -18.47
CA SER A 33 21.01 -7.61 -18.43
C SER A 33 20.58 -8.20 -17.07
N VAL A 34 21.39 -9.09 -16.48
CA VAL A 34 21.12 -9.66 -15.15
C VAL A 34 21.14 -8.56 -14.08
N VAL A 35 22.15 -7.70 -14.08
CA VAL A 35 22.26 -6.58 -13.15
C VAL A 35 21.08 -5.61 -13.33
N GLY A 36 20.73 -5.26 -14.57
CA GLY A 36 19.59 -4.41 -14.87
C GLY A 36 18.26 -4.99 -14.36
N THR A 37 18.06 -6.30 -14.55
CA THR A 37 16.87 -7.01 -14.07
C THR A 37 16.80 -7.02 -12.54
N TRP A 38 17.93 -7.21 -11.87
CA TRP A 38 18.01 -7.15 -10.41
C TRP A 38 17.62 -5.77 -9.87
N PHE A 39 18.22 -4.70 -10.40
CA PHE A 39 17.90 -3.33 -9.97
C PHE A 39 16.45 -2.98 -10.22
N PHE A 40 15.91 -3.36 -11.39
CA PHE A 40 14.50 -3.17 -11.70
C PHE A 40 13.58 -3.91 -10.72
N GLY A 41 13.91 -5.16 -10.38
CA GLY A 41 13.17 -5.92 -9.37
C GLY A 41 13.16 -5.25 -8.00
N LEU A 42 14.31 -4.72 -7.54
CA LEU A 42 14.38 -3.97 -6.28
C LEU A 42 13.55 -2.69 -6.31
N ASP A 43 13.58 -1.96 -7.42
CA ASP A 43 12.85 -0.70 -7.56
C ASP A 43 11.33 -0.91 -7.56
N VAL A 44 10.86 -1.91 -8.30
CA VAL A 44 9.43 -2.30 -8.29
C VAL A 44 8.96 -2.66 -6.89
N VAL A 45 9.73 -3.47 -6.16
CA VAL A 45 9.37 -3.85 -4.79
C VAL A 45 9.33 -2.63 -3.87
N ARG A 46 10.31 -1.74 -3.95
CA ARG A 46 10.34 -0.50 -3.15
C ARG A 46 9.13 0.39 -3.46
N ASN A 47 8.80 0.55 -4.73
CA ASN A 47 7.69 1.39 -5.15
C ASN A 47 6.34 0.81 -4.71
N VAL A 48 6.14 -0.51 -4.85
CA VAL A 48 4.92 -1.20 -4.36
C VAL A 48 4.78 -1.06 -2.84
N LYS A 49 5.88 -1.21 -2.09
CA LYS A 49 5.86 -1.01 -0.63
C LYS A 49 5.50 0.42 -0.26
N ALA A 50 6.07 1.41 -0.95
CA ALA A 50 5.75 2.81 -0.71
C ALA A 50 4.28 3.12 -1.02
N GLN A 51 3.74 2.57 -2.11
CA GLN A 51 2.32 2.69 -2.45
C GLN A 51 1.42 2.03 -1.41
N ALA A 52 1.77 0.83 -0.95
CA ALA A 52 1.00 0.12 0.07
C ALA A 52 0.94 0.88 1.39
N VAL A 53 2.07 1.45 1.85
CA VAL A 53 2.10 2.29 3.06
C VAL A 53 1.19 3.51 2.91
N ARG A 54 1.21 4.16 1.73
CA ARG A 54 0.30 5.30 1.46
C ARG A 54 -1.16 4.91 1.49
N SER A 55 -1.51 3.78 0.86
CA SER A 55 -2.88 3.25 0.88
C SER A 55 -3.32 2.84 2.28
N ASP A 56 -2.44 2.22 3.08
CA ASP A 56 -2.70 1.83 4.47
C ASP A 56 -2.95 3.07 5.35
N THR A 57 -2.11 4.09 5.19
CA THR A 57 -2.25 5.37 5.91
C THR A 57 -3.56 6.07 5.53
N ALA A 58 -3.89 6.10 4.24
CA ALA A 58 -5.12 6.68 3.75
C ALA A 58 -6.37 5.94 4.27
N LEU A 59 -6.37 4.60 4.26
CA LEU A 59 -7.44 3.79 4.83
C LEU A 59 -7.68 4.11 6.30
N ARG A 60 -6.62 4.14 7.10
CA ARG A 60 -6.70 4.45 8.53
C ARG A 60 -7.18 5.88 8.76
N THR A 61 -6.72 6.83 7.94
CA THR A 61 -7.13 8.24 8.02
C THR A 61 -8.63 8.38 7.75
N VAL A 62 -9.12 7.83 6.64
CA VAL A 62 -10.55 7.88 6.27
C VAL A 62 -11.40 7.12 7.30
N GLY A 63 -10.94 5.93 7.73
CA GLY A 63 -11.61 5.16 8.77
C GLY A 63 -11.76 5.93 10.07
N TYR A 64 -10.69 6.59 10.54
CA TYR A 64 -10.75 7.44 11.73
C TYR A 64 -11.67 8.65 11.55
N ALA A 65 -11.64 9.30 10.38
CA ALA A 65 -12.56 10.40 10.05
C ALA A 65 -14.03 9.99 10.20
N ILE A 66 -14.37 8.81 9.66
CA ILE A 66 -15.72 8.24 9.74
C ILE A 66 -16.07 7.93 11.20
N LEU A 67 -15.18 7.33 11.98
CA LEU A 67 -15.45 7.05 13.39
C LEU A 67 -15.69 8.31 14.22
N VAL A 68 -14.92 9.38 14.00
CA VAL A 68 -15.12 10.68 14.66
C VAL A 68 -16.49 11.23 14.30
N ALA A 69 -16.80 11.29 13.00
CA ALA A 69 -18.10 11.72 12.49
C ALA A 69 -19.26 10.93 13.08
N THR A 70 -19.10 9.61 13.12
CA THR A 70 -20.09 8.67 13.63
C THR A 70 -20.32 8.83 15.12
N SER A 71 -19.26 9.03 15.89
CA SER A 71 -19.38 9.22 17.33
C SER A 71 -20.03 10.56 17.69
N GLU A 72 -19.76 11.63 16.93
CA GLU A 72 -20.39 12.94 17.13
C GLU A 72 -21.87 12.95 16.78
N ALA A 73 -22.25 12.29 15.69
CA ALA A 73 -23.63 12.26 15.19
C ALA A 73 -24.47 11.10 15.76
N GLU A 74 -23.83 10.18 16.50
CA GLU A 74 -24.39 8.89 16.93
C GLU A 74 -24.97 8.06 15.75
N ALA A 75 -24.46 8.29 14.54
CA ALA A 75 -24.96 7.68 13.32
C ALA A 75 -23.88 7.71 12.21
N PHE A 76 -23.87 6.75 11.29
CA PHE A 76 -22.89 6.74 10.20
C PHE A 76 -23.14 7.85 9.17
N PRO A 77 -22.07 8.50 8.68
CA PRO A 77 -22.19 9.44 7.56
C PRO A 77 -22.69 8.74 6.30
N LEU A 78 -23.57 9.42 5.58
CA LEU A 78 -24.19 8.95 4.34
C LEU A 78 -23.45 9.43 3.10
N ASP A 79 -22.59 10.44 3.23
CA ASP A 79 -21.75 10.91 2.16
C ASP A 79 -20.43 11.52 2.64
N VAL A 80 -19.57 11.86 1.67
CA VAL A 80 -18.23 12.41 1.91
C VAL A 80 -18.25 13.82 2.49
N SER A 81 -19.29 14.61 2.23
CA SER A 81 -19.38 16.00 2.68
C SER A 81 -19.48 16.09 4.20
N GLU A 82 -20.01 15.04 4.83
CA GLU A 82 -20.05 14.94 6.28
C GLU A 82 -18.66 14.79 6.90
N ILE A 83 -17.66 14.26 6.19
CA ILE A 83 -16.31 14.03 6.77
C ILE A 83 -15.24 14.99 6.28
N VAL A 84 -15.37 15.57 5.08
CA VAL A 84 -14.25 16.19 4.35
C VAL A 84 -13.64 17.43 5.04
N ASP A 85 -14.46 18.21 5.74
CA ASP A 85 -14.03 19.46 6.40
C ASP A 85 -13.84 19.32 7.92
N ARG A 86 -13.89 18.09 8.44
CA ARG A 86 -13.77 17.83 9.88
C ARG A 86 -12.30 17.87 10.31
N GLU A 87 -12.06 18.50 11.46
CA GLU A 87 -10.76 18.41 12.14
C GLU A 87 -10.57 16.99 12.70
N PHE A 88 -9.32 16.53 12.76
CA PHE A 88 -8.98 15.26 13.39
C PHE A 88 -8.66 15.49 14.87
N PRO A 89 -9.61 15.21 15.80
CA PRO A 89 -9.32 15.31 17.21
C PRO A 89 -8.33 14.20 17.60
N ALA A 90 -7.47 14.50 18.58
CA ALA A 90 -6.49 13.53 19.10
C ALA A 90 -7.16 12.27 19.70
N ALA A 91 -8.40 12.41 20.19
CA ALA A 91 -9.24 11.34 20.70
C ALA A 91 -10.67 11.48 20.16
N ILE A 92 -11.33 10.35 19.92
CA ILE A 92 -12.72 10.32 19.46
C ILE A 92 -13.63 10.82 20.59
N PRO A 93 -14.50 11.81 20.36
CA PRO A 93 -15.46 12.26 21.37
C PRO A 93 -16.66 11.31 21.46
N GLY A 94 -17.46 11.37 22.53
CA GLY A 94 -18.78 10.71 22.57
C GLY A 94 -18.75 9.18 22.81
N PRO A 95 -19.72 8.41 22.29
CA PRO A 95 -19.92 7.00 22.64
C PRO A 95 -18.78 6.06 22.22
N LEU A 96 -17.96 6.45 21.24
CA LEU A 96 -16.80 5.68 20.77
C LEU A 96 -15.48 6.16 21.40
N ALA A 97 -15.53 7.01 22.44
CA ALA A 97 -14.34 7.52 23.13
C ALA A 97 -13.56 6.43 23.88
N GLU A 98 -14.23 5.34 24.27
CA GLU A 98 -13.57 4.15 24.79
C GLU A 98 -13.25 3.21 23.61
N ALA A 99 -12.01 2.74 23.57
CA ALA A 99 -11.60 1.79 22.54
C ALA A 99 -12.38 0.48 22.73
N ASP A 100 -12.74 -0.16 21.63
CA ASP A 100 -13.41 -1.45 21.70
C ASP A 100 -12.44 -2.51 22.27
N PRO A 101 -12.93 -3.43 23.13
CA PRO A 101 -12.07 -4.43 23.76
C PRO A 101 -11.54 -5.49 22.79
N ASP A 102 -12.08 -5.61 21.57
CA ASP A 102 -11.56 -6.50 20.54
C ASP A 102 -10.18 -5.99 20.06
N PRO A 103 -9.08 -6.70 20.36
CA PRO A 103 -7.74 -6.26 19.99
C PRO A 103 -7.46 -6.38 18.48
N GLU A 104 -8.32 -7.06 17.72
CA GLU A 104 -8.08 -7.38 16.31
C GLU A 104 -8.94 -6.54 15.35
N ALA A 105 -10.19 -6.24 15.74
CA ALA A 105 -11.14 -5.48 14.93
C ALA A 105 -11.80 -4.32 15.70
N GLY A 106 -11.40 -4.09 16.94
CA GLY A 106 -11.91 -2.99 17.75
C GLY A 106 -11.47 -1.63 17.21
N TRP A 107 -12.38 -0.65 17.27
CA TRP A 107 -12.04 0.70 16.82
C TRP A 107 -11.03 1.36 17.78
N PRO A 108 -10.11 2.18 17.25
CA PRO A 108 -9.19 2.94 18.07
C PRO A 108 -9.91 4.13 18.73
N ALA A 109 -9.60 4.43 19.99
CA ALA A 109 -10.09 5.63 20.67
C ALA A 109 -9.30 6.91 20.32
N THR A 110 -8.09 6.77 19.80
CA THR A 110 -7.17 7.89 19.55
C THR A 110 -6.60 7.85 18.15
N LEU A 111 -6.26 9.03 17.63
CA LEU A 111 -5.64 9.18 16.31
C LEU A 111 -4.30 8.44 16.24
N GLU A 112 -3.49 8.54 17.31
CA GLU A 112 -2.20 7.85 17.41
C GLU A 112 -2.36 6.32 17.31
N ALA A 113 -3.34 5.75 18.02
CA ALA A 113 -3.64 4.32 17.95
C ALA A 113 -4.14 3.93 16.55
N ALA A 114 -5.01 4.76 15.95
CA ALA A 114 -5.51 4.54 14.60
C ALA A 114 -4.37 4.51 13.56
N MET A 115 -3.38 5.39 13.71
CA MET A 115 -2.27 5.46 12.77
C MET A 115 -1.17 4.42 13.00
N ALA A 116 -1.11 3.77 14.17
CA ALA A 116 -0.07 2.80 14.53
C ALA A 116 1.36 3.28 14.20
N GLY A 117 1.65 4.55 14.53
CA GLY A 117 2.97 5.16 14.31
C GLY A 117 3.20 5.72 12.90
N MET A 118 2.18 5.74 12.04
CA MET A 118 2.22 6.49 10.77
C MET A 118 1.80 7.94 10.98
N GLU A 119 2.27 8.83 10.11
CA GLU A 119 1.78 10.20 10.06
C GLU A 119 0.49 10.22 9.23
N PRO A 120 -0.64 10.76 9.75
CA PRO A 120 -1.87 10.86 8.99
C PRO A 120 -1.66 11.70 7.73
N VAL A 121 -2.30 11.27 6.63
CA VAL A 121 -2.32 12.06 5.39
C VAL A 121 -3.50 13.04 5.43
N PRO A 122 -3.44 14.16 4.68
CA PRO A 122 -4.61 15.03 4.53
C PRO A 122 -5.83 14.24 4.03
N LEU A 123 -7.01 14.50 4.61
CA LEU A 123 -8.21 13.72 4.29
C LEU A 123 -8.59 13.83 2.80
N SER A 124 -8.39 15.00 2.18
CA SER A 124 -8.56 15.21 0.74
C SER A 124 -7.76 14.19 -0.07
N ASP A 125 -6.48 14.03 0.26
CA ASP A 125 -5.55 13.16 -0.45
C ASP A 125 -5.86 11.69 -0.16
N ALA A 126 -6.30 11.39 1.07
CA ALA A 126 -6.74 10.07 1.46
C ALA A 126 -7.97 9.60 0.66
N LEU A 127 -8.93 10.50 0.44
CA LEU A 127 -10.16 10.24 -0.32
C LEU A 127 -9.91 10.06 -1.83
N GLU A 128 -8.77 10.49 -2.37
CA GLU A 128 -8.37 10.15 -3.75
C GLU A 128 -7.88 8.69 -3.88
N LEU A 129 -7.37 8.13 -2.79
CA LEU A 129 -6.80 6.78 -2.74
C LEU A 129 -7.82 5.73 -2.28
N VAL A 130 -8.75 6.12 -1.41
CA VAL A 130 -9.76 5.25 -0.79
C VAL A 130 -11.12 5.48 -1.42
N LEU A 131 -11.74 4.40 -1.86
CA LEU A 131 -13.14 4.38 -2.28
C LEU A 131 -14.00 4.03 -1.08
N VAL A 132 -14.95 4.90 -0.74
CA VAL A 132 -15.95 4.65 0.30
C VAL A 132 -17.27 4.31 -0.34
N SER A 133 -17.80 3.13 -0.04
CA SER A 133 -19.17 2.74 -0.36
C SER A 133 -20.06 3.21 0.79
N TRP A 134 -20.74 4.33 0.59
CA TRP A 134 -21.64 4.91 1.58
C TRP A 134 -22.94 4.10 1.70
N PRO A 135 -23.46 3.94 2.92
CA PRO A 135 -24.71 3.22 3.16
C PRO A 135 -25.93 4.06 2.73
N PRO A 136 -27.08 3.42 2.45
CA PRO A 136 -28.33 4.14 2.20
C PRO A 136 -29.01 4.64 3.48
N GLU A 137 -28.64 4.08 4.64
CA GLU A 137 -29.24 4.32 5.95
C GLU A 137 -28.13 4.50 7.00
N PRO A 138 -28.32 5.38 8.01
CA PRO A 138 -27.24 5.82 8.89
C PRO A 138 -26.92 4.82 10.02
N ASP A 139 -27.66 3.72 10.13
CA ASP A 139 -27.41 2.61 11.05
C ASP A 139 -26.44 1.56 10.48
N LEU A 140 -26.18 1.60 9.16
CA LEU A 140 -25.28 0.68 8.48
C LEU A 140 -23.87 1.28 8.34
N PRO A 141 -22.81 0.52 8.62
CA PRO A 141 -21.45 1.02 8.46
C PRO A 141 -21.08 1.15 6.97
N PRO A 142 -20.38 2.23 6.56
CA PRO A 142 -19.79 2.31 5.22
C PRO A 142 -18.69 1.25 5.05
N VAL A 143 -18.39 0.92 3.78
CA VAL A 143 -17.34 -0.05 3.44
C VAL A 143 -16.24 0.63 2.63
N LEU A 144 -14.99 0.48 3.09
CA LEU A 144 -13.82 1.05 2.44
C LEU A 144 -13.14 0.04 1.51
N SER A 145 -12.64 0.55 0.40
CA SER A 145 -11.85 -0.17 -0.60
C SER A 145 -10.71 0.68 -1.13
N VAL A 146 -9.65 0.04 -1.61
CA VAL A 146 -8.53 0.71 -2.31
C VAL A 146 -8.54 0.46 -3.81
N GLY A 147 -9.63 -0.10 -4.36
CA GLY A 147 -9.82 -0.25 -5.81
C GLY A 147 -8.76 -1.13 -6.51
N GLY A 148 -8.22 -2.13 -5.80
CA GLY A 148 -7.15 -3.00 -6.32
C GLY A 148 -5.74 -2.46 -6.16
N ARG A 149 -5.55 -1.29 -5.50
CA ARG A 149 -4.22 -0.81 -5.11
C ARG A 149 -3.61 -1.71 -4.03
N PRO A 150 -2.28 -1.88 -3.99
CA PRO A 150 -1.61 -2.62 -2.92
C PRO A 150 -1.94 -2.04 -1.54
N SER A 151 -2.24 -2.89 -0.56
CA SER A 151 -2.47 -2.53 0.85
C SER A 151 -2.18 -3.74 1.75
N GLY A 152 -2.12 -3.55 3.07
CA GLY A 152 -1.88 -4.62 4.04
C GLY A 152 -0.41 -4.99 4.20
N MET A 153 0.48 -3.99 4.17
CA MET A 153 1.93 -4.23 4.36
C MET A 153 2.35 -4.30 5.82
N ILE A 154 1.51 -3.78 6.73
CA ILE A 154 1.89 -3.51 8.13
C ILE A 154 1.46 -4.66 9.05
N ASP A 155 0.28 -5.22 8.83
CA ASP A 155 -0.28 -6.29 9.64
C ASP A 155 -0.34 -7.60 8.84
N ALA A 156 -0.31 -8.74 9.53
CA ALA A 156 -0.53 -10.05 8.90
C ALA A 156 -1.93 -10.18 8.27
N ARG A 157 -2.84 -9.25 8.60
CA ARG A 157 -4.15 -9.03 7.98
C ARG A 157 -4.12 -7.75 7.14
N SER A 158 -4.99 -7.67 6.13
CA SER A 158 -5.05 -6.44 5.35
C SER A 158 -5.54 -5.28 6.23
N THR A 159 -4.91 -4.11 6.12
CA THR A 159 -5.35 -2.88 6.79
C THR A 159 -6.82 -2.56 6.48
N LEU A 160 -7.26 -2.96 5.29
CA LEU A 160 -8.64 -2.84 4.85
C LEU A 160 -9.61 -3.66 5.70
N ASP A 161 -9.24 -4.90 6.07
CA ASP A 161 -10.07 -5.73 6.95
C ASP A 161 -10.13 -5.15 8.36
N ILE A 162 -9.01 -4.62 8.85
CA ILE A 162 -8.93 -3.97 10.17
C ILE A 162 -9.85 -2.75 10.23
N VAL A 163 -9.70 -1.82 9.28
CA VAL A 163 -10.49 -0.58 9.26
C VAL A 163 -11.98 -0.86 9.03
N ASN A 164 -12.32 -1.78 8.13
CA ASN A 164 -13.72 -2.19 7.97
C ASN A 164 -14.25 -2.92 9.20
N GLY A 165 -13.39 -3.59 9.97
CA GLY A 165 -13.71 -4.16 11.28
C GLY A 165 -14.11 -3.08 12.28
N TRP A 166 -13.33 -2.00 12.37
CA TRP A 166 -13.61 -0.87 13.26
C TRP A 166 -15.00 -0.30 13.04
N LEU A 167 -15.35 -0.01 11.79
CA LEU A 167 -16.64 0.57 11.43
C LEU A 167 -17.79 -0.40 11.76
N ARG A 168 -17.60 -1.69 11.51
CA ARG A 168 -18.62 -2.70 11.81
C ARG A 168 -18.88 -2.80 13.32
N ASN A 169 -17.82 -2.84 14.13
CA ASN A 169 -17.94 -2.92 15.58
C ASN A 169 -18.51 -1.63 16.17
N ALA A 170 -18.13 -0.46 15.63
CA ALA A 170 -18.72 0.82 16.01
C ALA A 170 -20.24 0.85 15.75
N GLY A 171 -20.69 0.26 14.64
CA GLY A 171 -22.12 0.15 14.33
C GLY A 171 -22.86 -0.75 15.33
N VAL A 172 -22.25 -1.87 15.71
CA VAL A 172 -22.79 -2.73 16.78
C VAL A 172 -22.87 -1.99 18.10
N ARG A 173 -21.89 -1.14 18.42
CA ARG A 173 -21.87 -0.33 19.65
C ARG A 173 -23.00 0.68 19.69
N LEU A 174 -23.28 1.36 18.58
CA LEU A 174 -24.34 2.38 18.50
C LEU A 174 -25.75 1.78 18.47
N ALA A 175 -25.89 0.53 18.03
CA ALA A 175 -27.17 -0.17 18.04
C ALA A 175 -27.62 -0.67 19.44
N ASN A 176 -26.74 -0.61 20.45
CA ASN A 176 -26.97 -1.10 21.82
C ASN A 176 -27.05 0.06 22.83
#